data_AF-A0A1A8F2R5-F1
#
_entry.id   AF-A0A1A8F2R5-F1
#
_cell.length_a   1.000
_cell.length_b   1.000
_cell.length_c   1.000
_cell.angle_alpha   90.00
_cell.angle_beta   90.00
_cell.angle_gamma   90.00
#
_symmetry.space_group_name_H-M   'P 1'
#
loop_
_entity.id
_entity.type
_entity.pdbx_description
1 polymer ?
#
loop_
_entity_poly.entity_id
_entity_poly.type
_entity_poly.pdbx_seq_one_letter_code
_entity_poly.pdbx_strand_id
1 'polypeptide(L)'
;MNVEYLALSRDGKQIPSKAFQPTFDQRTSVREFYNLFTATSRQLKDLPLSINRLEYQQGYTLYAFNLNTADDLDALSPVSTGNLRMEMRFGAPLRDTATLIVYACYDSILEINSKRELSILPKNIRLPAYVVVNTHPSHLPGEHWLALAVERDGFGTFFDSYGFTPELKYYPETILNFLKQRCSRIQFQDQQLQSLTSDRCGHHCVFFLCHKACGFSMKQILSKYHKNVEKNDAMVHNFVKKFSNCIKRHDLYVTQMNCTLEMFQECHGL
;
A
#
# COMPACT_ATOMS: atom_id res chain seq x y z
N MET A 1 -12.35 19.09 -14.55
CA MET A 1 -13.30 18.31 -15.37
C MET A 1 -14.69 18.41 -14.73
N ASN A 2 -15.73 18.83 -15.46
CA ASN A 2 -17.04 19.15 -14.86
C ASN A 2 -17.91 17.90 -14.74
N VAL A 3 -17.61 17.03 -13.77
CA VAL A 3 -18.46 15.87 -13.45
C VAL A 3 -19.75 16.37 -12.82
N GLU A 4 -20.90 16.08 -13.43
CA GLU A 4 -22.23 16.49 -12.95
C GLU A 4 -22.95 15.34 -12.24
N TYR A 5 -22.60 14.10 -12.58
CA TYR A 5 -23.18 12.91 -11.99
C TYR A 5 -22.15 11.81 -11.89
N LEU A 6 -22.11 11.15 -10.73
CA LEU A 6 -21.32 9.94 -10.55
C LEU A 6 -22.02 8.99 -9.58
N ALA A 7 -22.21 7.76 -10.02
CA ALA A 7 -22.71 6.67 -9.20
C ALA A 7 -22.00 5.36 -9.55
N LEU A 8 -21.90 4.49 -8.55
CA LEU A 8 -21.54 3.10 -8.73
C LEU A 8 -22.78 2.24 -8.47
N SER A 9 -22.88 1.08 -9.09
CA SER A 9 -23.88 0.08 -8.75
C SER A 9 -23.24 -1.29 -8.63
N ARG A 10 -23.70 -2.06 -7.65
CA ARG A 10 -23.32 -3.46 -7.43
C ARG A 10 -24.58 -4.30 -7.59
N ASP A 11 -24.58 -5.19 -8.59
CA ASP A 11 -25.71 -6.07 -8.89
C ASP A 11 -27.06 -5.30 -9.00
N GLY A 12 -27.00 -4.11 -9.61
CA GLY A 12 -28.15 -3.23 -9.79
C GLY A 12 -28.48 -2.30 -8.61
N LYS A 13 -27.86 -2.48 -7.44
CA LYS A 13 -28.04 -1.58 -6.28
C LYS A 13 -27.05 -0.41 -6.33
N GLN A 14 -27.55 0.82 -6.35
CA GLN A 14 -26.73 2.04 -6.41
C GLN A 14 -25.98 2.31 -5.10
N ILE A 15 -24.72 2.74 -5.22
CA ILE A 15 -23.81 3.15 -4.16
C ILE A 15 -23.11 4.45 -4.62
N PRO A 16 -23.19 5.56 -3.88
CA PRO A 16 -24.03 5.79 -2.70
C PRO A 16 -25.55 5.78 -3.03
N SER A 17 -26.39 5.69 -1.99
CA SER A 17 -27.87 5.74 -2.13
C SER A 17 -28.35 6.99 -2.88
N LYS A 18 -27.68 8.13 -2.66
CA LYS A 18 -27.84 9.35 -3.46
C LYS A 18 -26.56 9.64 -4.23
N ALA A 19 -26.59 9.44 -5.54
CA ALA A 19 -25.49 9.71 -6.47
C ALA A 19 -24.79 11.05 -6.18
N PHE A 20 -23.49 11.09 -6.47
CA PHE A 20 -22.73 12.33 -6.41
C PHE A 20 -23.17 13.25 -7.54
N GLN A 21 -23.44 14.50 -7.18
CA GLN A 21 -23.89 15.55 -8.11
C GLN A 21 -23.22 16.87 -7.71
N PRO A 22 -21.88 16.95 -7.81
CA PRO A 22 -21.17 18.15 -7.40
C PRO A 22 -21.49 19.29 -8.36
N THR A 23 -21.70 20.49 -7.82
CA THR A 23 -21.75 21.72 -8.62
C THR A 23 -20.54 22.57 -8.29
N PHE A 24 -19.50 22.40 -9.11
CA PHE A 24 -18.23 23.11 -8.92
C PHE A 24 -18.42 24.64 -9.02
N ASP A 25 -19.24 25.09 -9.97
CA ASP A 25 -19.52 26.51 -10.21
C ASP A 25 -20.27 27.17 -9.04
N GLN A 26 -21.13 26.43 -8.35
CA GLN A 26 -21.88 26.88 -7.17
C GLN A 26 -21.18 26.53 -5.85
N ARG A 27 -19.95 26.01 -5.91
CA ARG A 27 -19.11 25.59 -4.77
C ARG A 27 -19.73 24.52 -3.87
N THR A 28 -20.73 23.77 -4.32
CA THR A 28 -21.33 22.67 -3.55
C THR A 28 -20.78 21.32 -4.02
N SER A 29 -19.59 21.00 -3.51
CA SER A 29 -18.93 19.69 -3.64
C SER A 29 -18.48 19.15 -2.27
N VAL A 30 -19.03 19.71 -1.19
CA VAL A 30 -18.61 19.45 0.19
C VAL A 30 -18.90 18.01 0.58
N ARG A 31 -20.05 17.47 0.16
CA ARG A 31 -20.43 16.08 0.43
C ARG A 31 -19.48 15.12 -0.25
N GLU A 32 -19.15 15.36 -1.51
CA GLU A 32 -18.25 14.55 -2.33
C GLU A 32 -16.82 14.59 -1.77
N PHE A 33 -16.36 15.77 -1.35
CA PHE A 33 -15.08 15.94 -0.67
C PHE A 33 -15.05 15.26 0.71
N TYR A 34 -16.09 15.44 1.53
CA TYR A 34 -16.19 14.80 2.84
C TYR A 34 -16.28 13.27 2.73
N ASN A 35 -16.92 12.76 1.67
CA ASN A 35 -16.99 11.34 1.39
C ASN A 35 -15.60 10.69 1.21
N LEU A 36 -14.57 11.44 0.77
CA LEU A 36 -13.21 10.92 0.75
C LEU A 36 -12.71 10.57 2.16
N PHE A 37 -13.08 11.33 3.19
CA PHE A 37 -12.68 11.05 4.58
C PHE A 37 -13.43 9.84 5.14
N THR A 38 -14.73 9.74 4.87
CA THR A 38 -15.58 8.65 5.38
C THR A 38 -15.26 7.33 4.67
N ALA A 39 -15.15 7.32 3.34
CA ALA A 39 -14.92 6.11 2.56
C ALA A 39 -13.49 5.55 2.68
N THR A 40 -12.53 6.35 3.17
CA THR A 40 -11.15 5.90 3.45
C THR A 40 -10.90 5.62 4.93
N SER A 41 -11.93 5.65 5.78
CA SER A 41 -11.82 5.48 7.23
C SER A 41 -10.82 6.45 7.88
N ARG A 42 -10.71 7.66 7.33
CA ARG A 42 -9.83 8.76 7.82
C ARG A 42 -10.56 9.79 8.66
N GLN A 43 -11.87 9.65 8.85
CA GLN A 43 -12.71 10.60 9.59
C GLN A 43 -12.26 10.84 11.05
N LEU A 44 -11.48 9.92 11.64
CA LEU A 44 -10.97 10.00 13.01
C LEU A 44 -9.43 10.03 13.10
N LYS A 45 -8.73 10.20 11.97
CA LYS A 45 -7.26 10.23 11.91
C LYS A 45 -6.83 11.65 11.54
N ASP A 46 -5.99 12.28 12.36
CA ASP A 46 -5.38 13.61 12.10
C ASP A 46 -4.32 13.54 10.97
N LEU A 47 -4.72 13.03 9.81
CA LEU A 47 -3.87 12.91 8.63
C LEU A 47 -4.54 13.63 7.45
N PRO A 48 -3.96 14.71 6.93
CA PRO A 48 -4.54 15.44 5.81
C PRO A 48 -4.61 14.57 4.55
N LEU A 49 -5.62 14.81 3.70
CA LEU A 49 -5.65 14.30 2.32
C LEU A 49 -4.65 15.11 1.48
N SER A 50 -4.05 14.47 0.48
CA SER A 50 -3.16 15.15 -0.48
C SER A 50 -3.89 16.14 -1.38
N ILE A 51 -5.24 16.09 -1.42
CA ILE A 51 -6.10 17.01 -2.15
C ILE A 51 -6.87 17.82 -1.12
N ASN A 52 -6.73 19.14 -1.15
CA ASN A 52 -7.49 20.04 -0.29
C ASN A 52 -8.83 20.46 -0.94
N ARG A 53 -9.69 21.13 -0.18
CA ARG A 53 -11.04 21.53 -0.63
C ARG A 53 -11.01 22.48 -1.83
N LEU A 54 -10.02 23.38 -1.92
CA LEU A 54 -9.91 24.34 -3.01
C LEU A 54 -9.49 23.65 -4.30
N GLU A 55 -8.51 22.74 -4.24
CA GLU A 55 -8.08 21.92 -5.39
C GLU A 55 -9.23 21.03 -5.88
N TYR A 56 -9.99 20.44 -4.97
CA TYR A 56 -11.17 19.65 -5.31
C TYR A 56 -12.22 20.49 -6.06
N GLN A 57 -12.47 21.72 -5.61
CA GLN A 57 -13.39 22.64 -6.29
C GLN A 57 -12.91 23.07 -7.68
N GLN A 58 -11.60 23.10 -7.90
CA GLN A 58 -10.99 23.41 -9.20
C GLN A 58 -10.98 22.21 -10.16
N GLY A 59 -11.52 21.06 -9.73
CA GLY A 59 -11.67 19.87 -10.57
C GLY A 59 -10.54 18.85 -10.44
N TYR A 60 -9.63 19.01 -9.47
CA TYR A 60 -8.70 17.95 -9.04
C TYR A 60 -9.42 17.00 -8.10
N THR A 61 -10.31 16.18 -8.64
CA THR A 61 -11.22 15.36 -7.84
C THR A 61 -10.84 13.89 -7.79
N LEU A 62 -11.08 13.30 -6.62
CA LEU A 62 -11.10 11.86 -6.40
C LEU A 62 -12.49 11.49 -5.86
N TYR A 63 -13.02 10.35 -6.28
CA TYR A 63 -14.27 9.81 -5.73
C TYR A 63 -13.99 8.44 -5.16
N ALA A 64 -14.43 8.22 -3.92
CA ALA A 64 -14.24 6.97 -3.21
C ALA A 64 -15.60 6.30 -2.96
N PHE A 65 -15.66 5.00 -3.18
CA PHE A 65 -16.85 4.18 -2.92
C PHE A 65 -16.45 3.09 -1.94
N ASN A 66 -17.05 3.10 -0.75
CA ASN A 66 -16.93 1.97 0.16
C ASN A 66 -17.86 0.85 -0.31
N LEU A 67 -17.30 -0.32 -0.63
CA LEU A 67 -18.04 -1.48 -1.12
C LEU A 67 -18.33 -2.52 -0.03
N ASN A 68 -17.95 -2.23 1.22
CA ASN A 68 -18.22 -3.11 2.35
C ASN A 68 -19.73 -3.21 2.56
N THR A 69 -20.21 -4.45 2.71
CA THR A 69 -21.64 -4.74 2.84
C THR A 69 -22.15 -4.55 4.27
N ALA A 70 -21.25 -4.35 5.23
CA ALA A 70 -21.58 -4.10 6.62
C ALA A 70 -21.52 -2.60 6.92
N ASP A 71 -22.56 -2.08 7.58
CA ASP A 71 -22.55 -0.75 8.20
C ASP A 71 -21.63 -0.71 9.44
N ASP A 72 -21.13 -1.86 9.86
CA ASP A 72 -20.27 -2.04 11.03
C ASP A 72 -18.81 -2.23 10.60
N LEU A 73 -17.92 -1.36 11.10
CA LEU A 73 -16.48 -1.35 10.79
C LEU A 73 -15.76 -2.65 11.19
N ASP A 74 -16.37 -3.43 12.09
CA ASP A 74 -15.79 -4.65 12.67
C ASP A 74 -16.45 -5.96 12.16
N ALA A 75 -17.49 -5.88 11.32
CA ALA A 75 -18.16 -7.07 10.80
C ALA A 75 -17.51 -7.56 9.51
N LEU A 76 -17.05 -8.82 9.53
CA LEU A 76 -16.55 -9.52 8.33
C LEU A 76 -17.66 -9.55 7.27
N SER A 77 -17.47 -8.80 6.18
CA SER A 77 -18.39 -8.83 5.06
C SER A 77 -18.23 -10.17 4.32
N PRO A 78 -19.33 -10.93 4.10
CA PRO A 78 -19.24 -12.16 3.32
C PRO A 78 -18.73 -11.85 1.90
N VAL A 79 -17.82 -12.70 1.43
CA VAL A 79 -17.34 -12.65 0.06
C VAL A 79 -18.50 -12.87 -0.88
N SER A 80 -18.78 -11.86 -1.70
CA SER A 80 -19.71 -12.02 -2.80
C SER A 80 -19.11 -11.50 -4.09
N THR A 81 -19.19 -12.35 -5.10
CA THR A 81 -18.95 -11.97 -6.49
C THR A 81 -20.16 -11.18 -6.98
N GLY A 82 -19.91 -10.16 -7.80
CA GLY A 82 -20.96 -9.30 -8.31
C GLY A 82 -20.44 -8.40 -9.42
N ASN A 83 -21.37 -7.83 -10.19
CA ASN A 83 -21.06 -6.91 -11.26
C ASN A 83 -21.06 -5.47 -10.73
N LEU A 84 -19.93 -4.79 -10.92
CA LEU A 84 -19.82 -3.35 -10.68
C LEU A 84 -20.07 -2.59 -11.98
N ARG A 85 -20.98 -1.63 -11.94
CA ARG A 85 -21.23 -0.69 -13.04
C ARG A 85 -21.11 0.74 -12.52
N MET A 86 -20.16 1.47 -13.09
CA MET A 86 -19.98 2.90 -12.82
C MET A 86 -20.66 3.72 -13.92
N GLU A 87 -21.41 4.74 -13.51
CA GLU A 87 -22.02 5.72 -14.40
C GLU A 87 -21.50 7.11 -14.05
N MET A 88 -20.94 7.80 -15.05
CA MET A 88 -20.39 9.14 -14.93
C MET A 88 -20.95 10.02 -16.05
N ARG A 89 -21.40 11.22 -15.71
CA ARG A 89 -21.84 12.23 -16.69
C ARG A 89 -21.13 13.55 -16.44
N PHE A 90 -20.83 14.25 -17.52
CA PHE A 90 -20.20 15.56 -17.50
C PHE A 90 -21.23 16.63 -17.87
N GLY A 91 -21.24 17.75 -17.14
CA GLY A 91 -22.16 18.86 -17.39
C GLY A 91 -21.87 19.62 -18.69
N ALA A 92 -20.75 19.32 -19.35
CA ALA A 92 -20.41 19.82 -20.67
C ALA A 92 -19.65 18.74 -21.47
N PRO A 93 -19.72 18.74 -22.81
CA PRO A 93 -18.90 17.87 -23.64
C PRO A 93 -17.40 18.04 -23.33
N LEU A 94 -16.68 16.93 -23.22
CA LEU A 94 -15.23 16.96 -23.04
C LEU A 94 -14.58 17.50 -24.32
N ARG A 95 -13.68 18.48 -24.16
CA ARG A 95 -12.93 19.05 -25.30
C ARG A 95 -11.87 18.10 -25.82
N ASP A 96 -11.34 17.26 -24.93
CA ASP A 96 -10.24 16.34 -25.17
C ASP A 96 -10.57 14.97 -24.57
N THR A 97 -9.89 13.92 -25.05
CA THR A 97 -10.02 12.57 -24.49
C THR A 97 -9.60 12.53 -23.02
N ALA A 98 -10.44 11.92 -22.18
CA ALA A 98 -10.16 11.75 -20.74
C ALA A 98 -9.71 10.32 -20.43
N THR A 99 -8.67 10.20 -19.60
CA THR A 99 -8.25 8.93 -19.02
C THR A 99 -8.82 8.81 -17.60
N LEU A 100 -9.59 7.75 -17.36
CA LEU A 100 -10.07 7.42 -16.03
C LEU A 100 -9.17 6.36 -15.39
N ILE A 101 -8.62 6.68 -14.22
CA ILE A 101 -7.88 5.71 -13.40
C ILE A 101 -8.83 5.20 -12.32
N VAL A 102 -9.13 3.90 -12.37
CA VAL A 102 -9.92 3.22 -11.34
C VAL A 102 -8.97 2.40 -10.48
N TYR A 103 -8.94 2.72 -9.19
CA TYR A 103 -8.16 2.00 -8.19
C TYR A 103 -9.12 1.29 -7.23
N ALA A 104 -8.95 -0.01 -7.07
CA ALA A 104 -9.74 -0.82 -6.15
C ALA A 104 -8.83 -1.44 -5.09
N CYS A 105 -9.20 -1.27 -3.82
CA CYS A 105 -8.58 -1.94 -2.68
C CYS A 105 -9.54 -3.04 -2.23
N TYR A 106 -9.07 -4.28 -2.16
CA TYR A 106 -9.86 -5.42 -1.70
C TYR A 106 -9.25 -5.93 -0.41
N ASP A 107 -10.11 -6.27 0.57
CA ASP A 107 -9.69 -7.18 1.63
C ASP A 107 -9.29 -8.49 0.96
N SER A 108 -8.02 -8.87 1.14
CA SER A 108 -7.58 -10.19 0.69
C SER A 108 -8.38 -11.21 1.47
N ILE A 109 -9.28 -11.93 0.79
CA ILE A 109 -10.13 -12.94 1.41
C ILE A 109 -9.24 -13.99 2.06
N LEU A 110 -9.37 -14.06 3.38
CA LEU A 110 -8.75 -15.03 4.24
C LEU A 110 -9.45 -16.38 4.02
N GLU A 111 -8.86 -17.23 3.19
CA GLU A 111 -9.30 -18.63 3.09
C GLU A 111 -8.81 -19.38 4.33
N ILE A 112 -9.66 -19.44 5.36
CA ILE A 112 -9.44 -20.32 6.51
C ILE A 112 -9.67 -21.76 6.02
N ASN A 113 -8.57 -22.49 5.79
CA ASN A 113 -8.66 -23.94 5.64
C ASN A 113 -9.05 -24.59 6.99
N SER A 114 -9.39 -25.88 6.98
CA SER A 114 -9.81 -26.65 8.16
C SER A 114 -8.80 -26.68 9.33
N LYS A 115 -7.63 -26.02 9.20
CA LYS A 115 -6.63 -25.83 10.25
C LYS A 115 -6.60 -24.42 10.87
N ARG A 116 -7.50 -23.49 10.49
CA ARG A 116 -7.54 -22.10 11.02
C ARG A 116 -6.27 -21.28 10.76
N GLU A 117 -5.57 -21.54 9.66
CA GLU A 117 -4.40 -20.74 9.26
C GLU A 117 -4.81 -19.58 8.32
N LEU A 118 -4.52 -18.34 8.72
CA LEU A 118 -4.77 -17.12 7.95
C LEU A 118 -3.58 -16.83 7.01
N SER A 119 -3.66 -17.21 5.73
CA SER A 119 -2.61 -16.83 4.77
C SER A 119 -2.81 -15.40 4.26
N ILE A 120 -2.23 -14.41 4.95
CA ILE A 120 -2.16 -12.99 4.54
C ILE A 120 -1.25 -12.81 3.30
N LEU A 121 -0.52 -13.86 2.92
CA LEU A 121 0.50 -13.84 1.88
C LEU A 121 0.03 -14.64 0.66
N PRO A 122 0.28 -14.13 -0.57
CA PRO A 122 -0.23 -14.74 -1.79
C PRO A 122 0.30 -16.16 -1.99
N LYS A 123 -0.60 -17.09 -2.34
CA LYS A 123 -0.24 -18.49 -2.62
C LYS A 123 0.68 -18.61 -3.85
N ASN A 124 0.38 -17.86 -4.91
CA ASN A 124 1.17 -17.82 -6.14
C ASN A 124 1.97 -16.52 -6.21
N ILE A 125 3.29 -16.62 -6.35
CA ILE A 125 4.19 -15.46 -6.53
C ILE A 125 5.09 -15.69 -7.75
N ARG A 126 5.41 -14.61 -8.48
CA ARG A 126 6.48 -14.63 -9.48
C ARG A 126 7.81 -14.34 -8.78
N LEU A 127 8.86 -15.08 -9.13
CA LEU A 127 10.18 -14.93 -8.51
C LEU A 127 11.14 -14.09 -9.37
N PRO A 128 12.08 -13.34 -8.75
CA PRO A 128 12.18 -13.13 -7.31
C PRO A 128 11.01 -12.29 -6.78
N ALA A 129 10.64 -12.48 -5.51
CA ALA A 129 9.57 -11.74 -4.87
C ALA A 129 10.10 -10.97 -3.65
N TYR A 130 9.68 -9.71 -3.53
CA TYR A 130 10.03 -8.81 -2.43
C TYR A 130 8.74 -8.30 -1.81
N VAL A 131 8.53 -8.57 -0.53
CA VAL A 131 7.23 -8.38 0.13
C VAL A 131 7.44 -7.60 1.41
N VAL A 132 6.66 -6.53 1.59
CA VAL A 132 6.50 -5.88 2.89
C VAL A 132 5.24 -6.45 3.52
N VAL A 133 5.34 -6.97 4.74
CA VAL A 133 4.23 -7.59 5.47
C VAL A 133 4.05 -6.92 6.82
N ASN A 134 2.80 -6.73 7.24
CA ASN A 134 2.50 -6.24 8.59
C ASN A 134 2.38 -7.43 9.56
N THR A 135 2.83 -7.27 10.80
CA THR A 135 2.69 -8.29 11.86
C THR A 135 1.27 -8.40 12.41
N HIS A 136 0.42 -7.40 12.16
CA HIS A 136 -0.97 -7.44 12.54
C HIS A 136 -1.89 -7.81 11.37
N PRO A 137 -3.02 -8.49 11.66
CA PRO A 137 -4.10 -8.65 10.70
C PRO A 137 -4.54 -7.31 10.10
N SER A 138 -4.98 -7.33 8.85
CA SER A 138 -5.38 -6.12 8.09
C SER A 138 -6.52 -5.31 8.73
N HIS A 139 -7.29 -5.91 9.64
CA HIS A 139 -8.37 -5.24 10.37
C HIS A 139 -7.89 -4.49 11.63
N LEU A 140 -6.62 -4.62 12.01
CA LEU A 140 -6.00 -3.87 13.09
C LEU A 140 -5.14 -2.75 12.49
N PRO A 141 -4.87 -1.64 13.22
CA PRO A 141 -4.15 -0.47 12.70
C PRO A 141 -2.72 -0.72 12.20
N GLY A 142 -2.21 -1.95 12.34
CA GLY A 142 -0.82 -2.31 12.09
C GLY A 142 0.08 -1.89 13.26
N GLU A 143 0.96 -2.78 13.72
CA GLU A 143 1.96 -2.42 14.74
C GLU A 143 3.37 -2.38 14.17
N HIS A 144 3.73 -3.37 13.33
CA HIS A 144 5.09 -3.52 12.86
C HIS A 144 5.16 -4.02 11.43
N TRP A 145 6.15 -3.55 10.67
CA TRP A 145 6.36 -3.91 9.28
C TRP A 145 7.66 -4.70 9.13
N LEU A 146 7.57 -5.81 8.39
CA LEU A 146 8.66 -6.74 8.10
C LEU A 146 8.90 -6.82 6.59
N ALA A 147 10.14 -7.11 6.19
CA ALA A 147 10.49 -7.36 4.80
C ALA A 147 10.85 -8.82 4.58
N LEU A 148 10.23 -9.42 3.56
CA LEU A 148 10.52 -10.78 3.11
C LEU A 148 11.07 -10.74 1.68
N ALA A 149 12.08 -11.55 1.40
CA ALA A 149 12.55 -11.78 0.03
C ALA A 149 12.56 -13.28 -0.27
N VAL A 150 12.11 -13.65 -1.48
CA VAL A 150 12.18 -15.01 -2.01
C VAL A 150 12.95 -14.96 -3.31
N GLU A 151 14.15 -15.53 -3.31
CA GLU A 151 15.02 -15.59 -4.48
C GLU A 151 14.74 -16.83 -5.35
N ARG A 152 15.23 -16.82 -6.59
CA ARG A 152 14.95 -17.87 -7.58
C ARG A 152 15.57 -19.23 -7.20
N ASP A 153 16.61 -19.23 -6.41
CA ASP A 153 17.35 -20.42 -5.95
C ASP A 153 16.75 -21.05 -4.68
N GLY A 154 15.59 -20.56 -4.22
CA GLY A 154 14.96 -21.01 -2.99
C GLY A 154 15.61 -20.42 -1.73
N PHE A 155 16.39 -19.36 -1.87
CA PHE A 155 16.90 -18.60 -0.73
C PHE A 155 15.87 -17.56 -0.25
N GLY A 156 15.46 -17.71 1.01
CA GLY A 156 14.54 -16.81 1.70
C GLY A 156 15.28 -15.82 2.58
N THR A 157 14.76 -14.60 2.67
CA THR A 157 15.22 -13.62 3.66
C THR A 157 14.04 -13.13 4.48
N PHE A 158 14.21 -13.10 5.80
CA PHE A 158 13.33 -12.43 6.75
C PHE A 158 14.10 -11.24 7.34
N PHE A 159 13.54 -10.05 7.24
CA PHE A 159 14.13 -8.83 7.76
C PHE A 159 13.17 -8.14 8.73
N ASP A 160 13.66 -7.96 9.94
CA ASP A 160 13.08 -7.11 10.97
C ASP A 160 14.10 -6.03 11.35
N SER A 161 13.71 -4.76 11.33
CA SER A 161 14.57 -3.64 11.72
C SER A 161 14.85 -3.59 13.23
N TYR A 162 14.03 -4.23 14.07
CA TYR A 162 14.34 -4.39 15.50
C TYR A 162 15.31 -5.54 15.78
N GLY A 163 15.54 -6.42 14.81
CA GLY A 163 16.45 -7.56 14.96
C GLY A 163 15.84 -8.75 15.69
N PHE A 164 14.51 -8.86 15.78
CA PHE A 164 13.89 -10.06 16.32
C PHE A 164 13.94 -11.23 15.33
N THR A 165 14.03 -12.43 15.87
CA THR A 165 14.07 -13.64 15.06
C THR A 165 12.68 -13.95 14.47
N PRO A 166 12.61 -14.66 13.33
CA PRO A 166 11.34 -15.03 12.70
C PRO A 166 10.42 -15.87 13.60
N GLU A 167 10.98 -16.57 14.60
CA GLU A 167 10.27 -17.42 15.56
C GLU A 167 9.72 -16.65 16.78
N LEU A 168 9.85 -15.32 16.81
CA LEU A 168 9.29 -14.51 17.89
C LEU A 168 7.78 -14.80 18.02
N LYS A 169 7.35 -15.22 19.22
CA LYS A 169 5.98 -15.67 19.51
C LYS A 169 4.90 -14.65 19.16
N TYR A 170 5.25 -13.37 19.09
CA TYR A 170 4.33 -12.29 18.74
C TYR A 170 4.07 -12.16 17.24
N TYR A 171 4.85 -12.82 16.39
CA TYR A 171 4.62 -12.83 14.95
C TYR A 171 3.61 -13.91 14.57
N PRO A 172 2.67 -13.61 13.64
CA PRO A 172 1.85 -14.64 13.04
C PRO A 172 2.72 -15.71 12.40
N GLU A 173 2.54 -16.98 12.80
CA GLU A 173 3.30 -18.11 12.26
C GLU A 173 3.22 -18.20 10.73
N THR A 174 2.15 -17.66 10.14
CA THR A 174 1.89 -17.61 8.71
C THR A 174 2.96 -16.83 7.94
N ILE A 175 3.64 -15.86 8.58
CA ILE A 175 4.75 -15.11 7.98
C ILE A 175 5.97 -16.01 7.79
N LEU A 176 6.38 -16.73 8.84
CA LEU A 176 7.51 -17.65 8.75
C LEU A 176 7.16 -18.86 7.87
N ASN A 177 5.93 -19.37 7.98
CA ASN A 177 5.46 -20.49 7.15
C ASN A 177 5.44 -20.13 5.67
N PHE A 178 5.15 -18.88 5.28
CA PHE A 178 5.25 -18.44 3.90
C PHE A 178 6.65 -18.63 3.31
N LEU A 179 7.69 -18.31 4.09
CA LEU A 179 9.08 -18.55 3.69
C LEU A 179 9.42 -20.05 3.72
N LYS A 180 9.06 -20.78 4.79
CA LYS A 180 9.35 -22.22 4.92
C LYS A 180 8.73 -23.06 3.80
N GLN A 181 7.57 -22.66 3.27
CA GLN A 181 6.90 -23.34 2.17
C GLN A 181 7.57 -23.11 0.80
N ARG A 182 8.43 -22.09 0.67
CA ARG A 182 8.99 -21.64 -0.62
C ARG A 182 10.50 -21.69 -0.68
N CYS A 183 11.16 -21.74 0.47
CA CYS A 183 12.60 -21.59 0.59
C CYS A 183 13.21 -22.81 1.27
N SER A 184 14.26 -23.35 0.67
CA SER A 184 15.06 -24.43 1.27
C SER A 184 15.99 -23.91 2.37
N ARG A 185 16.29 -22.60 2.34
CA ARG A 185 17.15 -21.93 3.33
C ARG A 185 16.62 -20.52 3.59
N ILE A 186 16.59 -20.13 4.87
CA ILE A 186 16.11 -18.81 5.29
C ILE A 186 17.23 -18.10 6.05
N GLN A 187 17.53 -16.86 5.68
CA GLN A 187 18.41 -15.96 6.41
C GLN A 187 17.60 -14.88 7.11
N PHE A 188 18.01 -14.53 8.32
CA PHE A 188 17.53 -13.35 9.04
C PHE A 188 18.72 -12.62 9.65
N GLN A 189 18.46 -11.46 10.24
CA GLN A 189 19.45 -10.64 10.92
C GLN A 189 18.95 -10.32 12.33
N ASP A 190 19.84 -10.28 13.31
CA ASP A 190 19.54 -10.13 14.74
C ASP A 190 20.11 -8.82 15.35
N GLN A 191 20.58 -7.90 14.50
CA GLN A 191 21.05 -6.59 14.92
C GLN A 191 19.87 -5.61 15.01
N GLN A 192 19.77 -4.87 16.11
CA GLN A 192 18.83 -3.75 16.19
C GLN A 192 19.31 -2.60 15.28
N LEU A 193 18.53 -2.29 14.25
CA LEU A 193 18.84 -1.25 13.26
C LEU A 193 17.99 0.02 13.46
N GLN A 194 16.85 -0.11 14.13
CA GLN A 194 15.86 0.94 14.37
C GLN A 194 15.72 1.25 15.86
N SER A 195 15.40 2.50 16.20
CA SER A 195 15.03 2.87 17.58
C SER A 195 13.68 2.28 17.98
N LEU A 196 13.56 1.74 19.21
CA LEU A 196 12.31 1.15 19.73
C LEU A 196 11.13 2.14 19.79
N THR A 197 11.40 3.44 19.73
CA THR A 197 10.37 4.50 19.75
C THR A 197 10.09 5.08 18.37
N SER A 198 10.78 4.60 17.33
CA SER A 198 10.64 5.08 15.95
C SER A 198 9.48 4.41 15.23
N ASP A 199 8.76 5.17 14.42
CA ASP A 199 7.68 4.71 13.53
C ASP A 199 8.18 4.31 12.12
N ARG A 200 9.51 4.11 11.96
CA ARG A 200 10.16 4.01 10.65
C ARG A 200 10.37 2.59 10.13
N CYS A 201 9.80 1.54 10.75
CA CYS A 201 9.99 0.15 10.31
C CYS A 201 9.66 -0.09 8.84
N GLY A 202 8.60 0.55 8.31
CA GLY A 202 8.30 0.51 6.88
C GLY A 202 9.40 1.11 6.00
N HIS A 203 10.07 2.18 6.44
CA HIS A 203 11.18 2.79 5.71
C HIS A 203 12.42 1.89 5.68
N HIS A 204 12.70 1.20 6.79
CA HIS A 204 13.74 0.18 6.85
C HIS A 204 13.45 -0.98 5.89
N CYS A 205 12.20 -1.45 5.83
CA CYS A 205 11.79 -2.49 4.88
C CYS A 205 12.02 -2.08 3.43
N VAL A 206 11.62 -0.86 3.06
CA VAL A 206 11.83 -0.33 1.70
C VAL A 206 13.32 -0.20 1.38
N PHE A 207 14.11 0.39 2.28
CA PHE A 207 15.56 0.48 2.12
C PHE A 207 16.19 -0.89 1.90
N PHE A 208 15.85 -1.86 2.73
CA PHE A 208 16.38 -3.22 2.65
C PHE A 208 16.03 -3.90 1.33
N LEU A 209 14.74 -3.93 0.97
CA LEU A 209 14.26 -4.63 -0.23
C LEU A 209 14.77 -3.98 -1.52
N CYS A 210 14.90 -2.65 -1.59
CA CYS A 210 15.48 -1.99 -2.75
C CYS A 210 16.93 -2.41 -3.00
N HIS A 211 17.75 -2.47 -1.95
CA HIS A 211 19.13 -2.95 -2.09
C HIS A 211 19.21 -4.45 -2.38
N LYS A 212 18.33 -5.25 -1.75
CA LYS A 212 18.22 -6.68 -2.01
C LYS A 212 17.82 -6.97 -3.47
N ALA A 213 16.91 -6.17 -4.03
CA ALA A 213 16.53 -6.23 -5.43
C ALA A 213 17.67 -5.86 -6.38
N CYS A 214 18.59 -4.98 -5.95
CA CYS A 214 19.84 -4.67 -6.66
C CYS A 214 20.92 -5.75 -6.54
N GLY A 215 20.60 -6.91 -5.94
CA GLY A 215 21.54 -8.02 -5.80
C GLY A 215 22.52 -7.89 -4.63
N PHE A 216 22.36 -6.91 -3.74
CA PHE A 216 23.22 -6.80 -2.55
C PHE A 216 22.93 -7.95 -1.57
N SER A 217 23.98 -8.57 -1.05
CA SER A 217 23.88 -9.54 0.04
C SER A 217 23.48 -8.87 1.36
N MET A 218 22.91 -9.65 2.29
CA MET A 218 22.56 -9.19 3.64
C MET A 218 23.73 -8.44 4.30
N LYS A 219 24.95 -8.99 4.23
CA LYS A 219 26.16 -8.38 4.80
C LYS A 219 26.45 -7.00 4.20
N GLN A 220 26.34 -6.85 2.89
CA GLN A 220 26.58 -5.57 2.23
C GLN A 220 25.50 -4.54 2.60
N ILE A 221 24.24 -4.96 2.74
CA ILE A 221 23.16 -4.07 3.16
C ILE A 221 23.37 -3.63 4.61
N LEU A 222 23.66 -4.57 5.51
CA LEU A 222 23.93 -4.28 6.93
C LEU A 222 25.14 -3.34 7.13
N SER A 223 26.16 -3.42 6.27
CA SER A 223 27.31 -2.50 6.32
C SER A 223 26.97 -1.03 6.01
N LYS A 224 25.79 -0.75 5.44
CA LYS A 224 25.30 0.61 5.20
C LYS A 224 24.68 1.24 6.45
N TYR A 225 24.31 0.43 7.44
CA TYR A 225 23.74 0.90 8.69
C TYR A 225 24.84 1.39 9.66
N HIS A 226 24.54 2.46 10.38
CA HIS A 226 25.36 2.96 11.48
C HIS A 226 25.09 2.15 12.76
N LYS A 227 26.04 2.18 13.69
CA LYS A 227 25.84 1.65 15.06
C LYS A 227 24.81 2.43 15.89
N ASN A 228 24.42 3.62 15.44
CA ASN A 228 23.49 4.50 16.14
C ASN A 228 22.16 4.40 15.40
N VAL A 229 21.13 3.94 16.10
CA VAL A 229 19.84 3.59 15.49
C VAL A 229 19.04 4.81 15.06
N GLU A 230 19.21 5.95 15.72
CA GLU A 230 18.54 7.21 15.35
C GLU A 230 19.09 7.77 14.03
N LYS A 231 20.41 7.63 13.79
CA LYS A 231 21.02 7.94 12.49
C LYS A 231 20.50 7.02 11.40
N ASN A 232 20.20 5.77 11.72
CA ASN A 232 19.61 4.84 10.77
C ASN A 232 18.19 5.24 10.40
N ASP A 233 17.36 5.58 11.39
CA ASP A 233 15.99 6.07 11.19
C ASP A 233 15.97 7.31 10.25
N ALA A 234 16.86 8.27 10.51
CA ALA A 234 17.02 9.45 9.66
C ALA A 234 17.51 9.10 8.25
N MET A 235 18.46 8.16 8.13
CA MET A 235 19.03 7.72 6.86
C MET A 235 17.97 7.03 5.98
N VAL A 236 17.19 6.09 6.52
CA VAL A 236 16.14 5.40 5.76
C VAL A 236 14.98 6.35 5.43
N HIS A 237 14.65 7.29 6.32
CA HIS A 237 13.64 8.32 6.04
C HIS A 237 14.04 9.18 4.84
N ASN A 238 15.27 9.69 4.86
CA ASN A 238 15.81 10.50 3.76
C ASN A 238 15.90 9.71 2.45
N PHE A 239 16.26 8.43 2.52
CA PHE A 239 16.28 7.53 1.38
C PHE A 239 14.90 7.41 0.71
N VAL A 240 13.85 7.09 1.47
CA VAL A 240 12.48 6.96 0.93
C VAL A 240 11.94 8.29 0.44
N LYS A 241 12.22 9.40 1.16
CA LYS A 241 11.85 10.74 0.72
C LYS A 241 12.49 11.10 -0.62
N LYS A 242 13.77 10.79 -0.82
CA LYS A 242 14.45 10.99 -2.11
C LYS A 242 13.85 10.10 -3.20
N PHE A 243 13.56 8.84 -2.90
CA PHE A 243 12.94 7.90 -3.84
C PHE A 243 11.56 8.38 -4.32
N SER A 244 10.69 8.82 -3.40
CA SER A 244 9.38 9.39 -3.77
C SER A 244 9.47 10.63 -4.66
N ASN A 245 10.52 11.44 -4.50
CA ASN A 245 10.78 12.58 -5.38
C ASN A 245 11.33 12.15 -6.75
N CYS A 246 12.14 11.08 -6.82
CA CYS A 246 12.61 10.51 -8.09
C CYS A 246 11.39 10.03 -8.90
N ILE A 247 10.46 9.27 -8.30
CA ILE A 247 9.20 8.86 -8.96
C ILE A 247 8.43 10.07 -9.51
N LYS A 248 8.17 11.08 -8.68
CA LYS A 248 7.43 12.29 -9.11
C LYS A 248 8.08 13.06 -10.26
N ARG A 249 9.42 13.06 -10.35
CA ARG A 249 10.16 13.74 -11.42
C ARG A 249 10.12 12.95 -12.72
N HIS A 250 10.16 11.63 -12.64
CA HIS A 250 10.09 10.76 -13.80
C HIS A 250 8.65 10.56 -14.31
N ASP A 251 7.61 10.75 -13.48
CA ASP A 251 6.20 10.75 -13.90
C ASP A 251 5.86 11.78 -15.01
N LEU A 252 6.66 12.84 -15.17
CA LEU A 252 6.48 13.81 -16.28
C LEU A 252 6.84 13.24 -17.67
N TYR A 253 7.50 12.08 -17.75
CA TYR A 253 7.96 11.45 -18.99
C TYR A 253 7.42 10.02 -19.21
N VAL A 254 6.75 9.42 -18.23
CA VAL A 254 6.35 8.00 -18.27
C VAL A 254 4.93 7.87 -18.83
N THR A 255 4.81 7.81 -20.15
CA THR A 255 3.58 7.38 -20.84
C THR A 255 3.54 5.88 -21.13
N GLN A 256 4.61 5.12 -20.85
CA GLN A 256 4.62 3.66 -20.98
C GLN A 256 5.43 2.99 -19.85
N MET A 257 4.77 2.02 -19.21
CA MET A 257 5.18 1.02 -18.22
C MET A 257 6.62 1.00 -17.66
N ASN A 258 6.63 0.86 -16.32
CA ASN A 258 7.67 0.35 -15.40
C ASN A 258 8.63 1.39 -14.79
N CYS A 259 8.36 1.73 -13.53
CA CYS A 259 9.38 2.21 -12.59
C CYS A 259 10.38 1.06 -12.38
N THR A 260 11.54 1.07 -13.06
CA THR A 260 12.49 -0.05 -13.05
C THR A 260 13.51 0.04 -11.92
N LEU A 261 14.11 -1.11 -11.58
CA LEU A 261 15.29 -1.23 -10.71
C LEU A 261 16.47 -0.38 -11.22
N GLU A 262 16.57 -0.17 -12.52
CA GLU A 262 17.61 0.66 -13.17
C GLU A 262 17.49 2.13 -12.76
N MET A 263 16.28 2.69 -12.74
CA MET A 263 16.06 4.06 -12.25
C MET A 263 16.50 4.22 -10.78
N PHE A 264 16.29 3.19 -9.97
CA PHE A 264 16.74 3.17 -8.59
C PHE A 264 18.26 3.15 -8.49
N GLN A 265 18.94 2.34 -9.30
CA GLN A 265 20.40 2.28 -9.40
C GLN A 265 21.00 3.64 -9.78
N GLU A 266 20.44 4.28 -10.81
CA GLU A 266 20.87 5.61 -11.27
C GLU A 266 20.64 6.71 -10.23
N CYS A 267 19.43 6.82 -9.67
CA CYS A 267 19.06 7.87 -8.71
C CYS A 267 19.91 7.81 -7.41
N HIS A 268 20.47 6.63 -7.09
CA HIS A 268 21.18 6.38 -5.84
C HIS A 268 22.65 5.96 -6.00
N GLY A 269 23.18 5.94 -7.23
CA GLY A 269 24.58 5.60 -7.51
C GLY A 269 24.95 4.18 -7.08
N LEU A 270 24.03 3.23 -7.29
CA LEU A 270 24.18 1.81 -6.93
C LEU A 270 24.51 0.96 -8.15
#